data_AF-B3S3Y8-F1
#
_entry.id   AF-B3S3Y8-F1
#
_cell.length_a   1.000
_cell.length_b   1.000
_cell.length_c   1.000
_cell.angle_alpha   90.00
_cell.angle_beta   90.00
_cell.angle_gamma   90.00
#
_symmetry.space_group_name_H-M   'P 1'
#
loop_
_entity.id
_entity.type
_entity.pdbx_description
1 polymer ?
#
loop_
_entity_poly.entity_id
_entity_poly.type
_entity_poly.pdbx_seq_one_letter_code
_entity_poly.pdbx_strand_id
1 'polypeptide(L)'
;MSASAPYVGYARRTSRAGSRYISSICWSYYSRLTFYQQVEWDTRIYSNIHAVIVIICCGTIALGDQAGGIAPYISALRMLSEASTPFVNQRWFLDACKYERGTSIYVINGLLMTASFFLSRLCLAPIQYHVIYHYWQTGVLNAMTSLEVFALIILPAIADVLNCYWFYKMLRGAFKIVTSLFKDNTAKKLKD
;
A
#
# COMPACT_ATOMS: atom_id res chain seq x y z
N MET A 1 28.93 -32.80 3.63
CA MET A 1 27.49 -32.53 3.83
C MET A 1 27.12 -31.23 3.13
N SER A 2 26.68 -31.30 1.86
CA SER A 2 26.23 -30.13 1.07
C SER A 2 24.72 -30.24 0.84
N ALA A 3 23.93 -29.57 1.68
CA ALA A 3 22.47 -29.59 1.62
C ALA A 3 21.85 -28.27 1.11
N SER A 4 22.59 -27.47 0.33
CA SER A 4 22.16 -26.10 -0.06
C SER A 4 21.82 -25.91 -1.55
N ALA A 5 22.27 -26.79 -2.44
CA ALA A 5 22.02 -26.67 -3.89
C ALA A 5 20.62 -27.11 -4.39
N PRO A 6 19.97 -28.16 -3.84
CA PRO A 6 18.72 -28.68 -4.41
C PRO A 6 17.51 -27.78 -4.16
N TYR A 7 17.44 -27.11 -3.00
CA TYR A 7 16.32 -26.25 -2.62
C TYR A 7 16.20 -25.00 -3.51
N VAL A 8 17.33 -24.42 -3.91
CA VAL A 8 17.36 -23.28 -4.85
C VAL A 8 16.92 -23.68 -6.25
N GLY A 9 17.22 -24.93 -6.66
CA GLY A 9 16.79 -25.51 -7.93
C GLY A 9 15.30 -25.88 -7.97
N TYR A 10 14.74 -26.37 -6.86
CA TYR A 10 13.32 -26.72 -6.78
C TYR A 10 12.42 -25.47 -6.74
N ALA A 11 12.80 -24.46 -5.95
CA ALA A 11 12.13 -23.15 -5.95
C ALA A 11 12.21 -22.43 -7.31
N ARG A 12 13.19 -22.78 -8.17
CA ARG A 12 13.29 -22.29 -9.56
C ARG A 12 12.25 -22.88 -10.51
N ARG A 13 11.73 -24.08 -10.25
CA ARG A 13 11.03 -24.88 -11.27
C ARG A 13 9.51 -24.96 -11.08
N THR A 14 9.00 -24.86 -9.85
CA THR A 14 7.61 -25.25 -9.55
C THR A 14 6.59 -24.10 -9.54
N SER A 15 7.00 -22.82 -9.59
CA SER A 15 6.04 -21.68 -9.52
C SER A 15 6.20 -20.58 -10.57
N ARG A 16 7.12 -20.71 -11.55
CA ARG A 16 7.71 -19.53 -12.22
C ARG A 16 7.39 -19.31 -13.71
N ALA A 17 6.82 -20.27 -14.44
CA ALA A 17 6.56 -20.07 -15.88
C ALA A 17 5.30 -19.20 -16.15
N GLY A 18 4.19 -19.49 -15.46
CA GLY A 18 2.92 -18.77 -15.64
C GLY A 18 2.98 -17.30 -15.18
N SER A 19 3.57 -17.05 -14.01
CA SER A 19 3.77 -15.69 -13.47
C SER A 19 4.59 -14.81 -14.41
N ARG A 20 5.68 -15.37 -14.97
CA ARG A 20 6.55 -14.65 -15.92
C ARG A 20 5.84 -14.31 -17.22
N TYR A 21 5.07 -15.25 -17.74
CA TYR A 21 4.30 -15.08 -18.97
C TYR A 21 3.24 -13.98 -18.80
N ILE A 22 2.44 -14.06 -17.74
CA ILE A 22 1.41 -13.05 -17.42
C ILE A 22 2.05 -11.68 -17.15
N SER A 23 3.11 -11.62 -16.33
CA SER A 23 3.85 -10.37 -16.06
C SER A 23 4.44 -9.76 -17.33
N SER A 24 4.95 -10.56 -18.27
CA SER A 24 5.47 -10.07 -19.55
C SER A 24 4.40 -9.56 -20.51
N ILE A 25 3.18 -10.10 -20.42
CA ILE A 25 2.03 -9.68 -21.25
C ILE A 25 1.44 -8.38 -20.68
N CYS A 26 1.19 -8.34 -19.38
CA CYS A 26 0.62 -7.16 -18.72
C CYS A 26 1.61 -5.98 -18.69
N TRP A 27 2.91 -6.25 -18.63
CA TRP A 27 3.95 -5.23 -18.54
C TRP A 27 5.10 -5.53 -19.49
N SER A 28 5.09 -4.89 -20.66
CA SER A 28 6.09 -5.09 -21.72
C SER A 28 7.54 -4.81 -21.27
N TYR A 29 7.72 -4.05 -20.19
CA TYR A 29 9.02 -3.69 -19.61
C TYR A 29 9.57 -4.71 -18.59
N TYR A 30 8.77 -5.70 -18.16
CA TYR A 30 9.22 -6.76 -17.23
C TYR A 30 10.42 -7.54 -17.78
N SER A 31 10.48 -7.71 -19.10
CA SER A 31 11.60 -8.35 -19.81
C SER A 31 12.94 -7.62 -19.63
N ARG A 32 12.94 -6.34 -19.23
CA ARG A 32 14.15 -5.53 -19.01
C ARG A 32 14.71 -5.63 -17.59
N LEU A 33 13.98 -6.25 -16.66
CA LEU A 33 14.41 -6.39 -15.27
C LEU A 33 15.41 -7.54 -15.09
N THR A 34 16.30 -7.40 -14.11
CA THR A 34 17.20 -8.50 -13.71
C THR A 34 16.42 -9.65 -13.05
N PHE A 35 17.00 -10.84 -13.02
CA PHE A 35 16.37 -12.01 -12.39
C PHE A 35 15.93 -11.75 -10.94
N TYR A 36 16.75 -11.06 -10.15
CA TYR A 36 16.43 -10.74 -8.77
C TYR A 36 15.26 -9.75 -8.66
N GLN A 37 15.25 -8.72 -9.49
CA GLN A 37 14.14 -7.75 -9.55
C GLN A 37 12.84 -8.39 -10.04
N GLN A 38 12.91 -9.35 -10.97
CA GLN A 38 11.76 -10.13 -11.42
C GLN A 38 11.16 -10.99 -10.30
N VAL A 39 12.01 -11.66 -9.51
CA VAL A 39 11.55 -12.44 -8.34
C VAL A 39 10.91 -11.53 -7.30
N GLU A 40 11.51 -10.36 -7.05
CA GLU A 40 10.96 -9.38 -6.13
C GLU A 40 9.61 -8.84 -6.63
N TRP A 41 9.51 -8.49 -7.91
CA TRP A 41 8.28 -8.07 -8.57
C TRP A 41 7.17 -9.12 -8.44
N ASP A 42 7.46 -10.37 -8.79
CA ASP A 42 6.48 -11.46 -8.70
C ASP A 42 5.99 -11.63 -7.26
N THR A 43 6.90 -11.59 -6.27
CA THR A 43 6.56 -11.66 -4.84
C THR A 43 5.62 -10.52 -4.42
N ARG A 44 5.89 -9.31 -4.91
CA ARG A 44 5.06 -8.13 -4.61
C ARG A 44 3.70 -8.16 -5.31
N ILE A 45 3.60 -8.77 -6.50
CA ILE A 45 2.30 -9.01 -7.15
C ILE A 45 1.43 -9.93 -6.29
N TYR A 46 1.97 -11.06 -5.83
CA TYR A 46 1.20 -11.97 -4.97
C TYR A 46 0.72 -11.27 -3.70
N SER A 47 1.57 -10.43 -3.09
CA SER A 47 1.18 -9.63 -1.92
C SER A 47 0.08 -8.61 -2.24
N ASN A 48 0.11 -7.95 -3.40
CA ASN A 48 -0.95 -7.01 -3.80
C ASN A 48 -2.27 -7.71 -4.09
N ILE A 49 -2.24 -8.88 -4.73
CA ILE A 49 -3.45 -9.69 -4.98
C ILE A 49 -4.07 -10.11 -3.64
N HIS A 50 -3.25 -10.58 -2.71
CA HIS A 50 -3.68 -10.90 -1.35
C HIS A 50 -4.31 -9.69 -0.66
N ALA A 51 -3.66 -8.53 -0.71
CA ALA A 51 -4.17 -7.29 -0.13
C ALA A 51 -5.52 -6.87 -0.74
N VAL A 52 -5.70 -7.00 -2.06
CA VAL A 52 -6.98 -6.67 -2.72
C VAL A 52 -8.11 -7.59 -2.26
N ILE A 53 -7.86 -8.90 -2.18
CA ILE A 53 -8.86 -9.88 -1.69
C ILE A 53 -9.25 -9.56 -0.25
N VAL A 54 -8.24 -9.31 0.60
CA VAL A 54 -8.42 -8.89 1.98
C VAL A 54 -9.26 -7.62 2.09
N ILE A 55 -8.94 -6.59 1.30
CA ILE A 55 -9.67 -5.32 1.28
C ILE A 55 -11.14 -5.53 0.90
N ILE A 56 -11.43 -6.37 -0.09
CA ILE A 56 -12.81 -6.66 -0.52
C ILE A 56 -13.57 -7.38 0.59
N CYS A 57 -12.98 -8.44 1.18
CA CYS A 57 -13.60 -9.19 2.27
C CYS A 57 -13.82 -8.32 3.52
N CYS A 58 -12.89 -7.44 3.84
CA CYS A 58 -13.01 -6.51 4.96
C CYS A 58 -14.00 -5.38 4.69
N GLY A 59 -14.05 -4.89 3.45
CA GLY A 59 -15.02 -3.89 3.02
C GLY A 59 -16.46 -4.39 3.16
N THR A 60 -16.74 -5.65 2.80
CA THR A 60 -18.07 -6.23 2.98
C THR A 60 -18.43 -6.44 4.45
N ILE A 61 -17.47 -6.76 5.34
CA ILE A 61 -17.69 -6.83 6.79
C ILE A 61 -17.91 -5.43 7.40
N ALA A 62 -17.22 -4.41 6.90
CA ALA A 62 -17.39 -3.05 7.38
C ALA A 62 -18.73 -2.43 6.93
N LEU A 63 -19.26 -2.86 5.78
CA LEU A 63 -20.53 -2.37 5.20
C LEU A 63 -21.75 -3.21 5.60
N GLY A 64 -21.57 -4.52 5.78
CA GLY A 64 -22.60 -5.46 6.20
C GLY A 64 -22.49 -5.70 7.70
N ASP A 65 -23.39 -5.06 8.46
CA ASP A 65 -23.71 -5.23 9.89
C ASP A 65 -22.61 -5.70 10.86
N GLN A 66 -22.49 -5.03 12.01
CA GLN A 66 -21.47 -5.23 13.05
C GLN A 66 -21.58 -6.58 13.80
N ALA A 67 -22.22 -7.60 13.22
CA ALA A 67 -22.53 -8.88 13.83
C ALA A 67 -21.30 -9.64 14.39
N GLY A 68 -20.08 -9.31 13.92
CA GLY A 68 -18.83 -9.87 14.44
C GLY A 68 -18.23 -9.17 15.68
N GLY A 69 -18.76 -8.01 16.10
CA GLY A 69 -18.22 -7.20 17.19
C GLY A 69 -17.14 -6.20 16.77
N ILE A 70 -16.64 -5.42 17.74
CA ILE A 70 -15.72 -4.29 17.50
C ILE A 70 -14.37 -4.72 16.88
N ALA A 71 -13.77 -5.81 17.35
CA ALA A 71 -12.44 -6.23 16.95
C ALA A 71 -12.32 -6.55 15.45
N PRO A 72 -13.19 -7.38 14.83
CA PRO A 72 -13.15 -7.62 13.39
C PRO A 72 -13.50 -6.38 12.57
N TYR A 73 -14.37 -5.50 13.07
CA TYR A 73 -14.69 -4.25 12.40
C TYR A 73 -13.49 -3.29 12.34
N ILE A 74 -12.80 -3.07 13.46
CA ILE A 74 -11.59 -2.24 13.51
C ILE A 74 -10.47 -2.86 12.68
N SER A 75 -10.31 -4.18 12.74
CA SER A 75 -9.33 -4.90 11.92
C SER A 75 -9.63 -4.73 10.43
N ALA A 76 -10.90 -4.79 10.02
CA ALA A 76 -11.33 -4.56 8.65
C ALA A 76 -11.03 -3.12 8.19
N LEU A 77 -11.35 -2.10 9.00
CA LEU A 77 -10.99 -0.71 8.73
C LEU A 77 -9.47 -0.53 8.58
N ARG A 78 -8.67 -1.25 9.36
CA ARG A 78 -7.21 -1.22 9.26
C ARG A 78 -6.68 -1.90 8.01
N MET A 79 -7.30 -2.98 7.57
CA MET A 79 -6.91 -3.65 6.32
C MET A 79 -7.17 -2.76 5.10
N LEU A 80 -8.13 -1.83 5.15
CA LEU A 80 -8.30 -0.81 4.11
C LEU A 80 -7.07 0.11 3.97
N SER A 81 -6.25 0.27 5.02
CA SER A 81 -5.00 1.04 4.95
C SER A 81 -3.94 0.42 4.03
N GLU A 82 -4.09 -0.86 3.69
CA GLU A 82 -3.26 -1.54 2.70
C GLU A 82 -3.60 -1.13 1.26
N ALA A 83 -4.69 -0.42 1.00
CA ALA A 83 -5.06 0.02 -0.34
C ALA A 83 -4.00 0.91 -1.03
N SER A 84 -3.06 1.50 -0.28
CA SER A 84 -1.94 2.27 -0.84
C SER A 84 -0.75 1.41 -1.30
N THR A 85 -0.65 0.14 -0.87
CA THR A 85 0.47 -0.76 -1.22
C THR A 85 0.64 -1.03 -2.72
N PRO A 86 -0.41 -1.19 -3.56
CA PRO A 86 -0.21 -1.38 -5.00
C PRO A 86 0.49 -0.18 -5.65
N PHE A 87 0.18 1.06 -5.23
CA PHE A 87 0.80 2.26 -5.78
C PHE A 87 2.26 2.44 -5.32
N VAL A 88 2.55 2.08 -4.07
CA VAL A 88 3.93 2.04 -3.55
C VAL A 88 4.75 1.00 -4.31
N ASN A 89 4.16 -0.18 -4.58
CA ASN A 89 4.82 -1.21 -5.37
C ASN A 89 5.08 -0.75 -6.80
N GLN A 90 4.08 -0.12 -7.43
CA GLN A 90 4.20 0.41 -8.78
C GLN A 90 5.31 1.45 -8.89
N ARG A 91 5.48 2.30 -7.86
CA ARG A 91 6.58 3.27 -7.81
C ARG A 91 7.93 2.58 -7.85
N TRP A 92 8.11 1.55 -7.04
CA TRP A 92 9.36 0.77 -7.04
C TRP A 92 9.62 0.13 -8.40
N PHE A 93 8.59 -0.39 -9.06
CA PHE A 93 8.74 -0.98 -10.40
C PHE A 93 9.20 0.04 -11.44
N LEU A 94 8.63 1.25 -11.41
CA LEU A 94 9.05 2.35 -12.27
C LEU A 94 10.51 2.75 -12.00
N ASP A 95 10.91 2.83 -10.72
CA ASP A 95 12.31 3.09 -10.34
C ASP A 95 13.25 1.95 -10.81
N ALA A 96 12.83 0.68 -10.66
CA ALA A 96 13.61 -0.49 -11.08
C ALA A 96 13.80 -0.55 -12.60
N CYS A 97 12.79 -0.12 -13.36
CA CYS A 97 12.85 0.02 -14.82
C CYS A 97 13.59 1.29 -15.28
N LYS A 98 14.12 2.10 -14.36
CA LYS A 98 14.83 3.36 -14.62
C LYS A 98 14.01 4.40 -15.40
N TYR A 99 12.70 4.46 -15.13
CA TYR A 99 11.88 5.54 -15.68
C TYR A 99 12.37 6.90 -15.16
N GLU A 100 12.42 7.89 -16.05
CA GLU A 100 12.74 9.25 -15.63
C GLU A 100 11.63 9.79 -14.74
N ARG A 101 12.02 10.40 -13.61
CA ARG A 101 11.09 10.92 -12.60
C ARG A 101 10.17 12.03 -13.10
N GLY A 102 10.48 12.61 -14.27
CA GLY A 102 9.65 13.61 -14.95
C GLY A 102 8.61 13.02 -15.91
N THR A 103 8.64 11.71 -16.18
CA THR A 103 7.67 11.07 -17.07
C THR A 103 6.27 11.13 -16.47
N SER A 104 5.25 11.40 -17.29
CA SER A 104 3.85 11.47 -16.84
C SER A 104 3.42 10.23 -16.03
N ILE A 105 3.85 9.03 -16.42
CA ILE A 105 3.55 7.78 -15.69
C ILE A 105 4.12 7.80 -14.26
N TYR A 106 5.35 8.30 -14.09
CA TYR A 106 6.00 8.40 -12.78
C TYR A 106 5.29 9.42 -11.88
N VAL A 107 4.95 10.58 -12.45
CA VAL A 107 4.26 11.67 -11.75
C VAL A 107 2.84 11.25 -11.35
N ILE A 108 2.06 10.70 -12.27
CA ILE A 108 0.69 10.23 -12.02
C ILE A 108 0.69 9.14 -10.94
N ASN A 109 1.59 8.16 -11.03
CA ASN A 109 1.69 7.12 -10.00
C ASN A 109 2.06 7.72 -8.63
N GLY A 110 2.97 8.70 -8.59
CA GLY A 110 3.32 9.41 -7.36
C GLY A 110 2.13 10.17 -6.74
N LEU A 111 1.30 10.81 -7.56
CA LEU A 111 0.08 11.50 -7.11
C LEU A 111 -0.98 10.51 -6.62
N LEU A 112 -1.24 9.42 -7.36
CA LEU A 112 -2.16 8.36 -6.94
C LEU A 112 -1.71 7.68 -5.65
N MET A 113 -0.41 7.43 -5.49
CA MET A 113 0.17 6.92 -4.26
C MET A 113 -0.08 7.89 -3.08
N THR A 114 0.07 9.20 -3.31
CA THR A 114 -0.16 10.21 -2.26
C THR A 114 -1.65 10.30 -1.88
N ALA A 115 -2.55 10.30 -2.87
CA ALA A 115 -4.00 10.36 -2.66
C ALA A 115 -4.53 9.11 -1.96
N SER A 116 -4.12 7.91 -2.40
CA SER A 116 -4.51 6.65 -1.76
C SER A 116 -4.03 6.60 -0.31
N PHE A 117 -2.80 7.03 -0.02
CA PHE A 117 -2.25 7.06 1.34
C PHE A 117 -3.02 8.03 2.26
N PHE A 118 -3.43 9.20 1.75
CA PHE A 118 -4.27 10.14 2.49
C PHE A 118 -5.63 9.53 2.86
N LEU A 119 -6.34 9.01 1.86
CA LEU A 119 -7.68 8.46 2.04
C LEU A 119 -7.66 7.21 2.93
N SER A 120 -6.74 6.28 2.68
CA SER A 120 -6.74 5.00 3.38
C SER A 120 -6.11 5.04 4.76
N ARG A 121 -5.24 6.02 5.05
CA ARG A 121 -4.51 6.06 6.34
C ARG A 121 -4.82 7.28 7.18
N LEU A 122 -4.98 8.44 6.57
CA LEU A 122 -5.21 9.69 7.30
C LEU A 122 -6.70 9.94 7.56
N CYS A 123 -7.58 9.61 6.61
CA CYS A 123 -9.04 9.73 6.82
C CYS A 123 -9.61 8.58 7.66
N LEU A 124 -9.07 7.37 7.55
CA LEU A 124 -9.55 6.22 8.33
C LEU A 124 -9.13 6.25 9.80
N ALA A 125 -7.99 6.88 10.14
CA ALA A 125 -7.52 6.95 11.53
C ALA A 125 -8.55 7.65 12.46
N PRO A 126 -9.08 8.85 12.14
CA PRO A 126 -10.14 9.47 12.93
C PRO A 126 -11.40 8.61 13.08
N ILE A 127 -11.82 7.93 12.00
CA ILE A 127 -13.01 7.06 12.01
C ILE A 127 -12.82 5.92 13.00
N GLN A 128 -11.65 5.28 13.00
CA GLN A 128 -11.34 4.24 13.97
C GLN A 128 -11.42 4.75 15.42
N TYR A 129 -10.77 5.87 15.72
CA TYR A 129 -10.75 6.38 17.10
C TYR A 129 -12.14 6.83 17.56
N HIS A 130 -12.96 7.37 16.66
CA HIS A 130 -14.37 7.67 16.93
C HIS A 130 -15.15 6.40 17.31
N VAL A 131 -14.95 5.30 16.57
CA VAL A 131 -15.61 4.03 16.85
C VAL A 131 -15.15 3.44 18.19
N ILE A 132 -13.85 3.44 18.46
CA ILE A 132 -13.30 2.99 19.77
C ILE A 132 -13.91 3.82 20.91
N TYR A 133 -14.00 5.14 20.74
CA TYR A 133 -14.62 6.02 21.74
C TYR A 133 -16.10 5.68 21.97
N HIS A 134 -16.86 5.40 20.92
CA HIS A 134 -18.25 4.97 21.04
C HIS A 134 -18.39 3.66 21.84
N TYR A 135 -17.56 2.65 21.56
CA TYR A 135 -17.60 1.38 22.30
C TYR A 135 -16.99 1.45 23.71
N TRP A 136 -16.14 2.43 23.98
CA TRP A 136 -15.72 2.75 25.34
C TRP A 136 -16.93 3.17 26.18
N GLN A 137 -17.78 4.05 25.64
CA GLN A 137 -18.96 4.55 26.36
C GLN A 137 -19.99 3.46 26.65
N THR A 138 -20.13 2.47 25.77
CA THR A 138 -21.04 1.33 25.98
C THR A 138 -20.47 0.27 26.93
N GLY A 139 -19.21 0.42 27.38
CA GLY A 139 -18.55 -0.52 28.29
C GLY A 139 -18.08 -1.83 27.63
N VAL A 140 -18.24 -1.98 26.31
CA VAL A 140 -17.84 -3.20 25.58
C VAL A 140 -16.33 -3.46 25.71
N LEU A 141 -15.51 -2.40 25.76
CA LEU A 141 -14.07 -2.53 25.95
C LEU A 141 -13.68 -3.13 27.31
N ASN A 142 -14.52 -3.00 28.33
CA ASN A 142 -14.25 -3.55 29.66
C ASN A 142 -14.40 -5.09 29.70
N ALA A 143 -15.12 -5.66 28.74
CA ALA A 143 -15.27 -7.11 28.59
C ALA A 143 -14.13 -7.74 27.78
N MET A 144 -13.26 -6.92 27.16
CA MET A 144 -12.12 -7.39 26.38
C MET A 144 -10.89 -7.61 27.26
N THR A 145 -9.94 -8.42 26.78
CA THR A 145 -8.67 -8.60 27.47
C THR A 145 -7.80 -7.34 27.34
N SER A 146 -6.96 -7.08 28.34
CA SER A 146 -6.03 -5.93 28.32
C SER A 146 -5.10 -5.95 27.09
N LEU A 147 -4.73 -7.14 26.61
CA LEU A 147 -3.90 -7.30 25.42
C LEU A 147 -4.64 -6.87 24.14
N GLU A 148 -5.92 -7.20 24.00
CA GLU A 148 -6.73 -6.78 22.86
C GLU A 148 -6.93 -5.27 22.85
N VAL A 149 -7.22 -4.67 24.01
CA VAL A 149 -7.37 -3.21 24.13
C VAL A 149 -6.04 -2.51 23.80
N PHE A 150 -4.92 -3.03 24.29
CA PHE A 150 -3.60 -2.52 23.94
C PHE A 150 -3.35 -2.60 22.42
N ALA A 151 -3.64 -3.76 21.81
CA ALA A 151 -3.47 -3.97 20.39
C ALA A 151 -4.41 -3.10 19.53
N LEU A 152 -5.61 -2.75 20.03
CA LEU A 152 -6.59 -1.91 19.33
C LEU A 152 -6.26 -0.41 19.37
N ILE A 153 -5.47 0.05 20.35
CA ILE A 153 -5.19 1.47 20.57
C ILE A 153 -3.73 1.80 20.27
N ILE A 154 -2.79 1.13 20.93
CA ILE A 154 -1.37 1.52 20.94
C ILE A 154 -0.67 1.14 19.64
N LEU A 155 -0.83 -0.10 19.17
CA LEU A 155 -0.22 -0.53 17.90
C LEU A 155 -0.68 0.34 16.71
N PRO A 156 -1.99 0.62 16.56
CA PRO A 156 -2.51 1.57 15.57
C PRO A 156 -1.95 2.98 15.70
N ALA A 157 -1.84 3.52 16.92
CA ALA A 157 -1.34 4.88 17.13
C ALA A 157 0.11 5.03 16.66
N ILE A 158 0.96 4.04 16.94
CA ILE A 158 2.36 4.04 16.47
C ILE A 158 2.39 4.00 14.94
N ALA A 159 1.59 3.13 14.33
CA ALA A 159 1.49 3.04 12.88
C ALA A 159 0.99 4.35 12.24
N ASP A 160 0.04 5.04 12.87
CA ASP A 160 -0.52 6.31 12.38
C ASP A 160 0.50 7.44 12.46
N VAL A 161 1.31 7.52 13.52
CA VAL A 161 2.43 8.47 13.60
C VAL A 161 3.44 8.23 12.47
N LEU A 162 3.79 6.97 12.22
CA LEU A 162 4.69 6.62 11.13
C LEU A 162 4.07 6.98 9.77
N ASN A 163 2.78 6.71 9.58
CA ASN A 163 2.06 7.06 8.37
C ASN A 163 2.03 8.58 8.16
N CYS A 164 1.78 9.39 9.19
CA CYS A 164 1.87 10.85 9.13
C CYS A 164 3.25 11.33 8.65
N TYR A 165 4.33 10.75 9.18
CA TYR A 165 5.69 11.05 8.75
C TYR A 165 5.90 10.74 7.25
N TRP A 166 5.47 9.56 6.79
CA TRP A 166 5.58 9.18 5.39
C TRP A 166 4.73 10.08 4.49
N PHE A 167 3.53 10.44 4.92
CA PHE A 167 2.64 11.33 4.20
C PHE A 167 3.24 12.73 4.04
N TYR A 168 3.83 13.29 5.10
CA TYR A 168 4.56 14.55 5.03
C TYR A 168 5.67 14.50 3.97
N LYS A 169 6.45 13.41 3.95
CA LYS A 169 7.52 13.22 2.95
C LYS A 169 6.97 13.13 1.53
N MET A 170 5.82 12.47 1.33
CA MET A 170 5.14 12.38 0.03
C MET A 170 4.63 13.74 -0.43
N LEU A 171 3.96 14.50 0.44
CA LEU A 171 3.48 15.86 0.16
C LEU A 171 4.62 16.77 -0.26
N ARG A 172 5.75 16.77 0.46
CA ARG A 172 6.92 17.58 0.10
C ARG A 172 7.43 17.26 -1.31
N GLY A 173 7.42 15.97 -1.69
CA GLY A 173 7.76 15.52 -3.03
C GLY A 173 6.77 16.03 -4.08
N ALA A 174 5.46 15.90 -3.81
CA ALA A 174 4.40 16.35 -4.70
C ALA A 174 4.44 17.87 -4.92
N PHE A 175 4.58 18.66 -3.85
CA PHE A 175 4.70 20.12 -3.94
C PHE A 175 5.88 20.56 -4.81
N LYS A 176 7.02 19.87 -4.72
CA LYS A 176 8.19 20.18 -5.57
C LYS A 176 7.86 20.03 -7.06
N ILE A 177 7.15 18.96 -7.42
CA ILE A 177 6.75 18.68 -8.81
C ILE A 177 5.70 19.68 -9.29
N VAL A 178 4.67 19.95 -8.48
CA VAL A 178 3.63 20.92 -8.83
C VAL A 178 4.26 22.31 -9.06
N THR A 179 5.16 22.73 -8.18
CA THR A 179 5.86 24.01 -8.31
C THR A 179 6.74 24.07 -9.57
N SER A 180 7.42 22.98 -9.96
CA SER A 180 8.19 22.96 -11.21
C SER A 180 7.30 23.05 -12.44
N LEU A 181 6.15 22.35 -12.45
CA LEU A 181 5.20 22.41 -13.57
C LEU A 181 4.63 23.82 -13.78
N PHE A 182 4.32 24.55 -12.71
CA PHE A 182 3.87 25.94 -12.80
C PHE A 182 4.96 26.87 -13.36
N LYS A 183 6.22 26.70 -12.95
CA LYS A 183 7.35 27.47 -13.49
C LYS A 183 7.53 27.24 -14.99
N ASP A 184 7.48 25.97 -15.43
CA ASP A 184 7.66 25.62 -16.84
C ASP A 184 6.52 26.17 -17.73
N ASN A 185 5.27 26.10 -17.25
CA ASN A 185 4.12 26.66 -17.96
C ASN A 185 4.19 28.20 -18.06
N THR A 186 4.66 28.87 -17.00
CA THR A 186 4.84 30.33 -16.99
C THR A 186 5.95 30.74 -17.96
N ALA A 187 7.07 30.00 -17.98
CA ALA A 187 8.19 30.27 -18.88
C ALA A 187 7.83 30.04 -20.36
N LYS A 188 6.96 29.07 -20.68
CA LYS A 188 6.42 28.88 -22.03
C LYS A 188 5.53 30.06 -22.44
N LYS A 189 4.61 30.47 -21.57
CA LYS A 189 3.70 31.59 -21.83
C LYS A 189 4.38 32.95 -22.04
N LEU A 190 5.63 33.11 -21.59
CA LEU A 190 6.44 34.33 -21.80
C LEU A 190 7.22 34.32 -23.12
N LYS A 191 7.31 33.17 -23.80
CA LYS A 191 8.03 33.01 -25.08
C LYS A 191 7.08 33.05 -26.30
N ASP A 192 5.79 32.91 -26.06
CA ASP A 192 4.70 33.05 -27.03
C ASP A 192 4.18 34.49 -27.03
#